data_AF-A0A2G8RX60-F1
#
_entry.id   AF-A0A2G8RX60-F1
#
_cell.length_a   1.000
_cell.length_b   1.000
_cell.length_c   1.000
_cell.angle_alpha   90.00
_cell.angle_beta   90.00
_cell.angle_gamma   90.00
#
_symmetry.space_group_name_H-M   'P 1'
#
loop_
_entity.id
_entity.type
_entity.pdbx_description
1 polymer ?
#
loop_
_entity_poly.entity_id
_entity_poly.type
_entity_poly.pdbx_seq_one_letter_code
_entity_poly.pdbx_strand_id
1 'polypeptide(L)'
;MSTTITHTAAIMTSEVPLATGDVFRTTHTPAIPPPHDPSPPTTDGGGVSQKKNQSQSPTQSHSQSHKRTSSTASDMARAAGIDIEAVSMAEARKIMSEEHKILGFRPPHGSFAAEVQSVASKHPEGRPGTAPVDTTRLREIAREDALRILAERKTSPETSPVRPTAAAKVLHDGGGAETAGGEAKLVATAPVQARHAPRSPGINLNTINATDARILMSHEHRALGFRPPPGSLAAEAQSAAAHHPEGDGSRVDDNMLREVAVRDAERIKADREIGEAAAAEISASVSQEAKTQGQEQSAGERFLEGFAPGKSPVEMAILKEKSRDEAGSDGQGGVQSQSLNGDS
;
A
#
# COMPACT_ATOMS: atom_id res chain seq x y z
N MET A 1 -20.99 42.28 30.42
CA MET A 1 -21.44 40.94 30.85
C MET A 1 -21.30 40.03 29.65
N SER A 2 -20.20 39.29 29.55
CA SER A 2 -19.90 38.47 28.37
C SER A 2 -20.26 37.02 28.65
N THR A 3 -21.26 36.51 27.93
CA THR A 3 -21.76 35.14 28.05
C THR A 3 -20.88 34.19 27.25
N THR A 4 -20.24 33.25 27.94
CA THR A 4 -19.46 32.16 27.34
C THR A 4 -20.39 30.96 27.12
N ILE A 5 -20.51 30.49 25.88
CA ILE A 5 -21.35 29.35 25.51
C ILE A 5 -20.44 28.13 25.35
N THR A 6 -20.55 27.18 26.28
CA THR A 6 -19.83 25.91 26.26
C THR A 6 -20.55 24.93 25.33
N HIS A 7 -19.90 24.53 24.24
CA HIS A 7 -20.39 23.48 23.35
C HIS A 7 -19.80 22.12 23.76
N THR A 8 -20.63 21.25 24.31
CA THR A 8 -20.30 19.85 24.58
C THR A 8 -20.52 19.03 23.32
N ALA A 9 -19.45 18.52 22.72
CA ALA A 9 -19.52 17.60 21.59
C ALA A 9 -19.84 16.18 22.07
N ALA A 10 -20.97 15.63 21.63
CA ALA A 10 -21.36 14.25 21.88
C ALA A 10 -20.57 13.30 20.95
N ILE A 11 -19.84 12.37 21.54
CA ILE A 11 -19.11 11.30 20.82
C ILE A 11 -20.12 10.19 20.54
N MET A 12 -20.61 10.08 19.29
CA MET A 12 -21.41 8.93 18.86
C MET A 12 -20.49 7.75 18.59
N THR A 13 -20.56 6.72 19.44
CA THR A 13 -19.92 5.42 19.22
C THR A 13 -20.77 4.59 18.27
N SER A 14 -20.32 4.43 17.03
CA SER A 14 -20.93 3.49 16.08
C SER A 14 -20.47 2.08 16.38
N GLU A 15 -21.41 1.29 16.90
CA GLU A 15 -21.29 -0.14 17.11
C GLU A 15 -21.41 -0.86 15.76
N VAL A 16 -20.39 -1.63 15.37
CA VAL A 16 -20.37 -2.42 14.13
C VAL A 16 -20.68 -3.88 14.49
N PRO A 17 -21.81 -4.46 14.04
CA PRO A 17 -22.14 -5.85 14.34
C PRO A 17 -21.20 -6.79 13.58
N LEU A 18 -20.55 -7.68 14.34
CA LEU A 18 -19.79 -8.83 13.84
C LEU A 18 -20.74 -9.85 13.22
N ALA A 19 -20.87 -9.85 11.89
CA ALA A 19 -21.55 -10.91 11.17
C ALA A 19 -20.63 -12.13 11.04
N THR A 20 -20.86 -13.11 11.91
CA THR A 20 -20.30 -14.46 11.84
C THR A 20 -20.92 -15.19 10.65
N GLY A 21 -20.26 -15.14 9.50
CA GLY A 21 -20.71 -15.78 8.25
C GLY A 21 -19.66 -16.71 7.68
N ASP A 22 -19.58 -17.90 8.25
CA ASP A 22 -18.80 -19.04 7.75
C ASP A 22 -19.53 -19.64 6.54
N VAL A 23 -19.13 -19.22 5.33
CA VAL A 23 -19.66 -19.75 4.07
C VAL A 23 -18.56 -20.60 3.43
N PHE A 24 -18.54 -21.87 3.80
CA PHE A 24 -17.83 -22.93 3.08
C PHE A 24 -18.34 -22.99 1.63
N ARG A 25 -17.63 -22.34 0.71
CA ARG A 25 -17.75 -22.60 -0.73
C ARG A 25 -17.02 -23.89 -1.06
N THR A 26 -17.73 -25.01 -0.99
CA THR A 26 -17.37 -26.24 -1.70
C THR A 26 -17.48 -25.99 -3.20
N THR A 27 -16.41 -25.47 -3.82
CA THR A 27 -16.29 -25.45 -5.27
C THR A 27 -15.75 -26.81 -5.70
N HIS A 28 -16.65 -27.64 -6.20
CA HIS A 28 -16.33 -28.88 -6.88
C HIS A 28 -15.73 -28.55 -8.25
N THR A 29 -14.42 -28.30 -8.30
CA THR A 29 -13.69 -28.09 -9.55
C THR A 29 -13.55 -29.42 -10.28
N PRO A 30 -14.10 -29.61 -11.49
CA PRO A 30 -13.84 -30.82 -12.28
C PRO A 30 -12.36 -30.86 -12.67
N ALA A 31 -11.73 -32.01 -12.44
CA ALA A 31 -10.33 -32.26 -12.77
C ALA A 31 -10.11 -32.13 -14.29
N ILE A 32 -9.47 -31.04 -14.70
CA ILE A 32 -8.97 -30.85 -16.07
C ILE A 32 -7.65 -31.64 -16.17
N PRO A 33 -7.52 -32.63 -17.07
CA PRO A 33 -6.27 -33.36 -17.25
C PRO A 33 -5.18 -32.41 -17.77
N PRO A 34 -3.93 -32.55 -17.29
CA PRO A 34 -2.83 -31.69 -17.71
C PRO A 34 -2.54 -31.86 -19.21
N PRO A 35 -2.21 -30.78 -19.95
CA PRO A 35 -1.78 -30.88 -21.32
C PRO A 35 -0.46 -31.68 -21.39
N HIS A 36 -0.41 -32.65 -22.30
CA HIS A 36 0.79 -33.40 -22.61
C HIS A 36 1.83 -32.49 -23.27
N ASP A 37 2.97 -32.29 -22.60
CA ASP A 37 4.12 -31.59 -23.17
C ASP A 37 4.73 -32.43 -24.31
N PRO A 38 4.93 -31.86 -25.51
CA PRO A 38 5.69 -32.51 -26.57
C PRO A 38 7.17 -32.59 -26.16
N SER A 39 7.70 -33.80 -26.16
CA SER A 39 9.09 -34.12 -25.80
C SER A 39 10.09 -33.30 -26.62
N PRO A 40 11.18 -32.79 -26.01
CA PRO A 40 12.21 -32.08 -26.75
C PRO A 40 12.99 -33.05 -27.67
N PRO A 41 13.45 -32.58 -28.84
CA PRO A 41 14.25 -33.39 -29.73
C PRO A 41 15.58 -33.76 -29.07
N THR A 42 15.84 -35.07 -29.04
CA THR A 42 17.11 -35.69 -28.69
C THR A 42 18.20 -35.14 -29.61
N THR A 43 19.05 -34.27 -29.06
CA THR A 43 20.35 -33.98 -29.66
C THR A 43 21.32 -35.05 -29.19
N ASP A 44 21.51 -36.02 -30.08
CA ASP A 44 22.55 -37.02 -30.01
C ASP A 44 23.92 -36.31 -30.11
N GLY A 45 24.66 -36.34 -29.01
CA GLY A 45 25.91 -35.62 -28.83
C GLY A 45 26.81 -36.41 -27.89
N GLY A 46 27.33 -37.52 -28.41
CA GLY A 46 28.31 -38.36 -27.74
C GLY A 46 29.52 -37.57 -27.24
N GLY A 47 29.87 -37.78 -25.98
CA GLY A 47 31.01 -37.14 -25.32
C GLY A 47 31.41 -37.91 -24.08
N VAL A 48 31.91 -39.13 -24.30
CA VAL A 48 32.56 -39.97 -23.29
C VAL A 48 33.72 -39.21 -22.65
N SER A 49 33.69 -39.06 -21.32
CA SER A 49 34.90 -39.00 -20.49
C SER A 49 34.54 -39.27 -19.03
N GLN A 50 34.59 -40.56 -18.68
CA GLN A 50 34.76 -40.99 -17.30
C GLN A 50 36.15 -40.59 -16.82
N LYS A 51 36.23 -39.85 -15.71
CA LYS A 51 37.41 -39.90 -14.84
C LYS A 51 36.98 -39.92 -13.39
N LYS A 52 37.12 -41.13 -12.81
CA LYS A 52 37.24 -41.39 -11.38
C LYS A 52 38.37 -40.54 -10.78
N ASN A 53 38.12 -39.97 -9.60
CA ASN A 53 39.03 -39.96 -8.44
C ASN A 53 38.28 -39.30 -7.27
N GLN A 54 37.79 -40.06 -6.31
CA GLN A 54 38.49 -40.45 -5.08
C GLN A 54 39.05 -39.26 -4.27
N SER A 55 38.33 -39.00 -3.17
CA SER A 55 38.86 -38.91 -1.82
C SER A 55 39.95 -37.88 -1.52
N GLN A 56 39.55 -36.67 -1.11
CA GLN A 56 40.33 -35.82 -0.18
C GLN A 56 39.39 -35.01 0.73
N SER A 57 39.50 -35.31 2.04
CA SER A 57 39.37 -34.47 3.26
C SER A 57 38.57 -33.15 3.28
N PRO A 58 37.87 -32.84 4.40
CA PRO A 58 37.21 -31.56 4.62
C PRO A 58 38.23 -30.47 4.94
N THR A 59 38.85 -29.89 3.92
CA THR A 59 39.53 -28.61 4.09
C THR A 59 38.46 -27.55 4.28
N GLN A 60 38.40 -26.98 5.50
CA GLN A 60 37.71 -25.75 5.82
C GLN A 60 38.24 -24.65 4.89
N SER A 61 37.67 -24.56 3.69
CA SER A 61 37.86 -23.42 2.82
C SER A 61 37.13 -22.26 3.48
N HIS A 62 37.86 -21.50 4.28
CA HIS A 62 37.57 -20.10 4.49
C HIS A 62 37.70 -19.43 3.13
N SER A 63 36.71 -19.63 2.26
CA SER A 63 36.42 -18.67 1.22
C SER A 63 36.28 -17.36 1.97
N GLN A 64 37.24 -16.47 1.75
CA GLN A 64 37.01 -15.04 1.79
C GLN A 64 35.91 -14.77 0.78
N SER A 65 34.69 -15.20 1.13
CA SER A 65 33.47 -14.65 0.60
C SER A 65 33.71 -13.16 0.70
N HIS A 66 33.67 -12.50 -0.45
CA HIS A 66 33.45 -11.05 -0.52
C HIS A 66 32.58 -10.74 0.67
N LYS A 67 33.11 -10.01 1.65
CA LYS A 67 32.35 -9.53 2.80
C LYS A 67 31.14 -8.90 2.14
N ARG A 68 30.06 -9.67 2.04
CA ARG A 68 28.81 -9.24 1.42
C ARG A 68 28.53 -8.07 2.32
N THR A 69 28.65 -6.87 1.75
CA THR A 69 28.39 -5.62 2.42
C THR A 69 27.23 -5.91 3.33
N SER A 70 27.46 -5.90 4.64
CA SER A 70 26.40 -6.18 5.59
C SER A 70 25.23 -5.35 5.13
N SER A 71 24.13 -6.01 4.79
CA SER A 71 22.94 -5.30 4.38
C SER A 71 22.61 -4.35 5.52
N THR A 72 22.15 -3.16 5.18
CA THR A 72 21.73 -2.16 6.18
C THR A 72 20.76 -2.79 7.19
N ALA A 73 19.92 -3.71 6.72
CA ALA A 73 19.03 -4.54 7.53
C ALA A 73 19.75 -5.45 8.55
N SER A 74 20.80 -6.18 8.14
CA SER A 74 21.66 -6.95 9.05
C SER A 74 22.30 -6.06 10.11
N ASP A 75 22.73 -4.85 9.74
CA ASP A 75 23.36 -3.89 10.66
C ASP A 75 22.37 -3.34 11.68
N MET A 76 21.12 -3.06 11.29
CA MET A 76 20.06 -2.64 12.21
C MET A 76 19.71 -3.72 13.25
N ALA A 77 19.59 -4.97 12.83
CA ALA A 77 19.34 -6.09 13.74
C ALA A 77 20.48 -6.26 14.76
N ARG A 78 21.71 -6.18 14.26
CA ARG A 78 22.92 -6.30 15.08
C ARG A 78 23.07 -5.14 16.06
N ALA A 79 22.73 -3.92 15.64
CA ALA A 79 22.71 -2.74 16.52
C ALA A 79 21.69 -2.90 17.65
N ALA A 80 20.56 -3.55 17.39
CA ALA A 80 19.56 -3.89 18.41
C ALA A 80 19.90 -5.15 19.23
N GLY A 81 21.02 -5.82 18.94
CA GLY A 81 21.43 -7.05 19.62
C GLY A 81 20.54 -8.26 19.31
N ILE A 82 19.85 -8.25 18.16
CA ILE A 82 18.95 -9.32 17.75
C ILE A 82 19.65 -10.26 16.78
N ASP A 83 19.58 -11.56 17.06
CA ASP A 83 20.01 -12.61 16.14
C ASP A 83 18.91 -12.94 15.15
N ILE A 84 19.11 -12.60 13.87
CA ILE A 84 18.16 -12.87 12.79
C ILE A 84 18.01 -14.38 12.54
N GLU A 85 19.04 -15.18 12.83
CA GLU A 85 18.98 -16.65 12.63
C GLU A 85 18.04 -17.35 13.62
N ALA A 86 17.75 -16.70 14.74
CA ALA A 86 16.83 -17.21 15.76
C ALA A 86 15.35 -16.98 15.41
N VAL A 87 15.05 -16.17 14.41
CA VAL A 87 13.68 -15.78 14.05
C VAL A 87 12.97 -16.89 13.28
N SER A 88 11.77 -17.25 13.73
CA SER A 88 10.92 -18.25 13.07
C SER A 88 10.21 -17.69 11.83
N MET A 89 9.73 -18.56 10.95
CA MET A 89 8.96 -18.15 9.76
C MET A 89 7.65 -17.44 10.12
N ALA A 90 7.04 -17.78 11.26
CA ALA A 90 5.83 -17.12 11.75
C ALA A 90 6.11 -15.66 12.17
N GLU A 91 7.23 -15.42 12.84
CA GLU A 91 7.65 -14.07 13.23
C GLU A 91 8.07 -13.25 12.00
N ALA A 92 8.82 -13.85 11.08
CA ALA A 92 9.19 -13.21 9.82
C ALA A 92 7.97 -12.68 9.05
N ARG A 93 6.87 -13.45 9.01
CA ARG A 93 5.61 -13.00 8.40
C ARG A 93 4.98 -11.82 9.15
N LYS A 94 5.05 -11.77 10.48
CA LYS A 94 4.57 -10.63 11.27
C LYS A 94 5.38 -9.37 10.96
N ILE A 95 6.70 -9.50 10.85
CA ILE A 95 7.61 -8.40 10.49
C ILE A 95 7.32 -7.88 9.08
N MET A 96 7.11 -8.77 8.11
CA MET A 96 6.71 -8.40 6.76
C MET A 96 5.37 -7.65 6.72
N SER A 97 4.37 -8.11 7.48
CA SER A 97 3.08 -7.43 7.59
C SER A 97 3.19 -6.05 8.25
N GLU A 98 4.03 -5.90 9.27
CA GLU A 98 4.25 -4.61 9.95
C GLU A 98 4.92 -3.60 9.01
N GLU A 99 5.97 -4.01 8.31
CA GLU A 99 6.69 -3.17 7.35
C GLU A 99 5.79 -2.79 6.16
N HIS A 100 5.00 -3.73 5.64
CA HIS A 100 3.99 -3.47 4.60
C HIS A 100 2.92 -2.47 5.08
N LYS A 101 2.43 -2.60 6.31
CA LYS A 101 1.41 -1.70 6.86
C LYS A 101 1.87 -0.25 6.88
N ILE A 102 3.16 0.00 7.11
CA ILE A 102 3.74 1.35 7.17
C ILE A 102 4.07 1.86 5.77
N LEU A 103 4.61 1.00 4.90
CA LEU A 103 4.96 1.37 3.53
C LEU A 103 3.72 1.56 2.63
N GLY A 104 2.64 0.82 2.88
CA GLY A 104 1.46 0.75 2.00
C GLY A 104 1.68 -0.09 0.73
N PHE A 105 2.85 -0.72 0.59
CA PHE A 105 3.20 -1.66 -0.48
C PHE A 105 4.13 -2.74 0.05
N ARG A 106 4.25 -3.85 -0.69
CA ARG A 106 5.10 -4.98 -0.30
C ARG A 106 6.55 -4.54 -0.09
N PRO A 107 7.21 -4.93 1.02
CA PRO A 107 8.57 -4.51 1.28
C PRO A 107 9.55 -4.84 0.15
N PRO A 108 10.47 -3.91 -0.20
CA PRO A 108 11.44 -4.13 -1.26
C PRO A 108 12.50 -5.17 -0.86
N HIS A 109 13.18 -5.75 -1.86
CA HIS A 109 14.31 -6.63 -1.58
C HIS A 109 15.44 -5.86 -0.87
N GLY A 110 16.05 -6.49 0.13
CA GLY A 110 17.08 -5.86 0.96
C GLY A 110 16.54 -5.00 2.11
N SER A 111 15.22 -4.92 2.29
CA SER A 111 14.62 -4.45 3.54
C SER A 111 14.83 -5.45 4.67
N PHE A 112 14.64 -5.00 5.91
CA PHE A 112 14.74 -5.82 7.10
C PHE A 112 13.79 -7.02 7.03
N ALA A 113 12.51 -6.81 6.68
CA ALA A 113 11.58 -7.94 6.59
C ALA A 113 11.97 -8.95 5.50
N ALA A 114 12.43 -8.50 4.34
CA ALA A 114 12.83 -9.37 3.25
C ALA A 114 14.03 -10.25 3.65
N GLU A 115 14.98 -9.70 4.41
CA GLU A 115 16.13 -10.43 4.90
C GLU A 115 15.76 -11.44 5.99
N VAL A 116 14.97 -11.02 6.99
CA VAL A 116 14.46 -11.92 8.05
C VAL A 116 13.70 -13.09 7.42
N GLN A 117 12.85 -12.84 6.42
CA GLN A 117 12.15 -13.90 5.69
C GLN A 117 13.11 -14.86 4.98
N SER A 118 14.17 -14.34 4.36
CA SER A 118 15.16 -15.18 3.66
C SER A 118 15.94 -16.09 4.61
N VAL A 119 16.22 -15.61 5.82
CA VAL A 119 16.90 -16.37 6.87
C VAL A 119 15.95 -17.39 7.49
N ALA A 120 14.74 -16.97 7.88
CA ALA A 120 13.71 -17.84 8.44
C ALA A 120 13.26 -18.93 7.46
N SER A 121 13.35 -18.69 6.14
CA SER A 121 13.07 -19.74 5.14
C SER A 121 14.06 -20.90 5.20
N LYS A 122 15.27 -20.70 5.75
CA LYS A 122 16.26 -21.78 5.99
C LYS A 122 16.02 -22.51 7.31
N HIS A 123 15.40 -21.83 8.27
CA HIS A 123 15.12 -22.32 9.61
C HIS A 123 13.67 -21.98 9.98
N PRO A 124 12.67 -22.71 9.44
CA PRO A 124 11.27 -22.33 9.59
C PRO A 124 10.80 -22.26 11.04
N GLU A 125 11.36 -23.12 11.90
CA GLU A 125 11.11 -23.17 13.35
C GLU A 125 12.03 -22.25 14.17
N GLY A 126 12.90 -21.47 13.53
CA GLY A 126 14.02 -20.79 14.17
C GLY A 126 15.18 -21.73 14.48
N ARG A 127 16.34 -21.16 14.80
CA ARG A 127 17.53 -21.94 15.16
C ARG A 127 17.33 -22.61 16.53
N PRO A 128 17.42 -23.95 16.63
CA PRO A 128 17.25 -24.64 17.91
C PRO A 128 18.37 -24.26 18.88
N GLY A 129 18.01 -23.95 20.12
CA GLY A 129 18.95 -23.62 21.20
C GLY A 129 19.26 -22.13 21.38
N THR A 130 18.71 -21.25 20.54
CA THR A 130 18.78 -19.81 20.77
C THR A 130 17.62 -19.35 21.66
N ALA A 131 17.87 -18.34 22.50
CA ALA A 131 16.82 -17.73 23.31
C ALA A 131 15.71 -17.15 22.41
N PRO A 132 14.44 -17.19 22.84
CA PRO A 132 13.33 -16.64 22.08
C PRO A 132 13.57 -15.14 21.83
N VAL A 133 13.39 -14.71 20.59
CA VAL A 133 13.63 -13.34 20.16
C VAL A 133 12.51 -12.43 20.67
N ASP A 134 12.87 -11.22 21.12
CA ASP A 134 11.88 -10.23 21.51
C ASP A 134 11.11 -9.70 20.29
N THR A 135 9.89 -10.20 20.12
CA THR A 135 8.99 -9.80 19.02
C THR A 135 8.57 -8.33 19.05
N THR A 136 8.69 -7.64 20.19
CA THR A 136 8.40 -6.20 20.27
C THR A 136 9.51 -5.40 19.61
N ARG A 137 10.78 -5.75 19.91
CA ARG A 137 11.96 -5.15 19.29
C ARG A 137 12.07 -5.43 17.80
N LEU A 138 11.76 -6.66 17.36
CA LEU A 138 11.70 -6.96 15.93
C LEU A 138 10.70 -6.07 15.18
N ARG A 139 9.51 -5.82 15.77
CA ARG A 139 8.51 -4.94 15.17
C ARG A 139 9.00 -3.49 15.12
N GLU A 140 9.63 -3.00 16.18
CA GLU A 140 10.22 -1.67 16.25
C GLU A 140 11.22 -1.43 15.10
N ILE A 141 12.17 -2.35 14.92
CA ILE A 141 13.17 -2.29 13.83
C ILE A 141 12.51 -2.29 12.45
N ALA A 142 11.45 -3.09 12.26
CA ALA A 142 10.69 -3.10 11.02
C ALA A 142 10.04 -1.73 10.73
N ARG A 143 9.56 -1.03 11.77
CA ARG A 143 9.03 0.33 11.61
C ARG A 143 10.11 1.32 11.22
N GLU A 144 11.28 1.23 11.86
CA GLU A 144 12.42 2.10 11.55
C GLU A 144 12.91 1.89 10.12
N ASP A 145 13.03 0.64 9.65
CA ASP A 145 13.46 0.34 8.28
C ASP A 145 12.43 0.83 7.25
N ALA A 146 11.12 0.67 7.53
CA ALA A 146 10.08 1.23 6.70
C ALA A 146 10.18 2.76 6.58
N LEU A 147 10.41 3.46 7.70
CA LEU A 147 10.59 4.91 7.71
C LEU A 147 11.86 5.34 6.94
N ARG A 148 12.96 4.58 7.08
CA ARG A 148 14.18 4.79 6.30
C ARG A 148 13.91 4.69 4.80
N ILE A 149 13.22 3.62 4.35
CA ILE A 149 12.87 3.42 2.94
C ILE A 149 11.99 4.56 2.41
N LEU A 150 11.02 5.03 3.21
CA LEU A 150 10.20 6.19 2.84
C LEU A 150 11.03 7.46 2.71
N ALA A 151 11.98 7.68 3.62
CA ALA A 151 12.90 8.81 3.55
C ALA A 151 13.80 8.74 2.31
N GLU A 152 14.40 7.57 2.03
CA GLU A 152 15.22 7.33 0.83
C GLU A 152 14.43 7.55 -0.46
N ARG A 153 13.16 7.12 -0.50
CA ARG A 153 12.28 7.38 -1.66
C ARG A 153 11.91 8.86 -1.81
N LYS A 154 11.79 9.59 -0.71
CA LYS A 154 11.54 11.04 -0.74
C LYS A 154 12.77 11.83 -1.18
N THR A 155 13.97 11.37 -0.83
CA THR A 155 15.24 12.03 -1.19
C THR A 155 15.83 11.55 -2.51
N SER A 156 15.34 10.43 -3.05
CA SER A 156 15.63 9.93 -4.39
C SER A 156 14.41 10.05 -5.32
N PRO A 157 13.81 11.24 -5.51
CA PRO A 157 12.64 11.40 -6.40
C PRO A 157 12.99 11.27 -7.90
N GLU A 158 14.23 11.01 -8.27
CA GLU A 158 14.68 11.15 -9.64
C GLU A 158 15.63 10.03 -10.06
N THR A 159 15.44 9.55 -11.30
CA THR A 159 16.31 8.63 -12.04
C THR A 159 16.46 7.21 -11.46
N SER A 160 15.51 6.32 -11.79
CA SER A 160 15.91 4.96 -12.15
C SER A 160 15.51 4.67 -13.60
N PRO A 161 16.49 4.40 -14.49
CA PRO A 161 16.25 4.20 -15.89
C PRO A 161 15.49 2.90 -16.09
N VAL A 162 14.41 2.95 -16.86
CA VAL A 162 13.87 1.78 -17.55
C VAL A 162 15.01 1.20 -18.37
N ARG A 163 15.63 0.13 -17.87
CA ARG A 163 16.53 -0.71 -18.65
C ARG A 163 15.62 -1.57 -19.53
N PRO A 164 15.57 -1.34 -20.85
CA PRO A 164 14.76 -2.17 -21.73
C PRO A 164 15.45 -3.52 -21.87
N THR A 165 14.97 -4.55 -21.15
CA THR A 165 15.24 -5.92 -21.56
C THR A 165 14.33 -6.23 -22.75
N ALA A 166 14.94 -6.11 -23.92
CA ALA A 166 14.45 -6.68 -25.15
C ALA A 166 14.31 -8.20 -25.05
N ALA A 167 13.40 -8.72 -25.88
CA ALA A 167 13.20 -10.09 -26.31
C ALA A 167 12.28 -11.00 -25.47
N ALA A 168 11.06 -11.16 -26.02
CA ALA A 168 10.39 -12.43 -26.37
C ALA A 168 8.96 -12.50 -25.79
N LYS A 169 7.93 -12.20 -26.59
CA LYS A 169 7.13 -13.14 -27.40
C LYS A 169 6.34 -14.10 -26.49
N VAL A 170 5.01 -13.99 -26.41
CA VAL A 170 4.02 -14.91 -27.02
C VAL A 170 2.63 -14.41 -26.53
N LEU A 171 1.75 -13.89 -27.40
CA LEU A 171 0.58 -14.57 -28.00
C LEU A 171 -0.38 -15.21 -26.97
N HIS A 172 -1.58 -14.63 -26.82
CA HIS A 172 -2.91 -15.18 -26.48
C HIS A 172 -3.86 -13.99 -26.71
N ASP A 173 -4.64 -13.84 -27.78
CA ASP A 173 -5.64 -14.70 -28.43
C ASP A 173 -6.68 -15.32 -27.49
N GLY A 174 -7.91 -14.80 -27.57
CA GLY A 174 -9.14 -15.59 -27.48
C GLY A 174 -9.99 -15.54 -26.20
N GLY A 175 -11.13 -14.84 -26.29
CA GLY A 175 -12.40 -15.17 -25.61
C GLY A 175 -12.64 -14.47 -24.26
N GLY A 176 -13.73 -13.75 -23.99
CA GLY A 176 -15.08 -13.77 -24.55
C GLY A 176 -16.07 -14.05 -23.41
N ALA A 177 -16.72 -13.01 -22.87
CA ALA A 177 -17.94 -13.10 -22.06
C ALA A 177 -18.61 -11.72 -21.86
N GLU A 178 -19.44 -11.34 -22.84
CA GLU A 178 -20.76 -10.71 -22.64
C GLU A 178 -21.58 -11.58 -21.66
N THR A 179 -22.54 -11.18 -20.81
CA THR A 179 -23.35 -9.99 -20.44
C THR A 179 -23.94 -10.40 -19.04
N ALA A 180 -24.36 -9.56 -18.09
CA ALA A 180 -25.56 -8.72 -18.08
C ALA A 180 -25.84 -8.33 -16.59
N GLY A 181 -26.44 -7.16 -16.38
CA GLY A 181 -27.47 -6.97 -15.35
C GLY A 181 -27.01 -6.63 -13.92
N GLY A 182 -27.05 -5.34 -13.57
CA GLY A 182 -26.93 -4.89 -12.19
C GLY A 182 -27.20 -3.40 -12.03
N GLU A 183 -28.46 -2.99 -12.15
CA GLU A 183 -28.92 -1.70 -11.62
C GLU A 183 -28.71 -1.67 -10.10
N ALA A 184 -27.82 -0.79 -9.63
CA ALA A 184 -27.74 -0.40 -8.23
C ALA A 184 -27.58 1.12 -8.11
N LYS A 185 -28.75 1.73 -8.00
CA LYS A 185 -29.12 3.00 -7.37
C LYS A 185 -28.11 3.54 -6.32
N LEU A 186 -27.41 4.61 -6.71
CA LEU A 186 -27.25 5.89 -6.00
C LEU A 186 -27.11 5.88 -4.47
N VAL A 187 -25.89 6.11 -3.98
CA VAL A 187 -25.63 7.10 -2.90
C VAL A 187 -24.43 7.94 -3.30
N ALA A 188 -24.73 9.17 -3.72
CA ALA A 188 -23.78 10.17 -4.16
C ALA A 188 -22.91 10.66 -2.99
N THR A 189 -21.62 10.34 -3.03
CA THR A 189 -20.58 11.17 -2.42
C THR A 189 -20.07 12.09 -3.53
N ALA A 190 -20.34 13.38 -3.37
CA ALA A 190 -20.08 14.41 -4.38
C ALA A 190 -18.62 14.36 -4.87
N PRO A 191 -18.36 14.15 -6.17
CA PRO A 191 -17.02 14.33 -6.70
C PRO A 191 -16.67 15.81 -6.57
N VAL A 192 -15.54 16.10 -5.95
CA VAL A 192 -14.85 17.38 -6.07
C VAL A 192 -14.77 17.66 -7.57
N GLN A 193 -15.60 18.59 -8.03
CA GLN A 193 -15.64 19.01 -9.42
C GLN A 193 -14.28 19.61 -9.72
N ALA A 194 -13.38 18.78 -10.26
CA ALA A 194 -12.22 19.23 -11.01
C ALA A 194 -12.77 20.23 -12.01
N ARG A 195 -12.53 21.51 -11.73
CA ARG A 195 -12.97 22.63 -12.54
C ARG A 195 -12.51 22.31 -13.95
N HIS A 196 -13.45 21.97 -14.83
CA HIS A 196 -13.16 21.62 -16.20
C HIS A 196 -12.50 22.84 -16.84
N ALA A 197 -11.17 22.83 -16.86
CA ALA A 197 -10.38 23.73 -17.67
C ALA A 197 -10.91 23.61 -19.11
N PRO A 198 -10.86 24.71 -19.89
CA PRO A 198 -11.36 24.70 -21.26
C PRO A 198 -10.76 23.51 -22.01
N ARG A 199 -11.63 22.62 -22.51
CA ARG A 199 -11.23 21.43 -23.25
C ARG A 199 -10.26 21.86 -24.34
N SER A 200 -9.08 21.23 -24.38
CA SER A 200 -8.02 21.52 -25.33
C SER A 200 -8.62 21.64 -26.74
N PRO A 201 -8.55 22.81 -27.37
CA PRO A 201 -9.28 23.06 -28.60
C PRO A 201 -8.69 22.20 -29.72
N GLY A 202 -9.50 21.30 -30.28
CA GLY A 202 -9.26 20.72 -31.60
C GLY A 202 -9.42 19.21 -31.72
N ILE A 203 -9.38 18.43 -30.65
CA ILE A 203 -9.50 16.95 -30.75
C ILE A 203 -10.86 16.50 -30.21
N ASN A 204 -11.65 15.87 -31.09
CA ASN A 204 -12.89 15.20 -30.69
C ASN A 204 -12.56 13.83 -30.08
N LEU A 205 -12.56 13.75 -28.75
CA LEU A 205 -12.25 12.50 -28.03
C LEU A 205 -13.22 11.36 -28.37
N ASN A 206 -14.46 11.68 -28.75
CA ASN A 206 -15.46 10.67 -29.12
C ASN A 206 -15.17 9.96 -30.44
N THR A 207 -14.30 10.52 -31.28
CA THR A 207 -13.98 9.97 -32.61
C THR A 207 -12.57 9.41 -32.70
N ILE A 208 -11.76 9.56 -31.64
CA ILE A 208 -10.37 9.13 -31.66
C ILE A 208 -10.24 7.61 -31.70
N ASN A 209 -9.39 7.11 -32.58
CA ASN A 209 -9.11 5.68 -32.69
C ASN A 209 -8.05 5.23 -31.65
N ALA A 210 -7.94 3.92 -31.43
CA ALA A 210 -6.99 3.35 -30.47
C ALA A 210 -5.51 3.60 -30.81
N THR A 211 -5.17 3.84 -32.08
CA THR A 211 -3.81 4.14 -32.52
C THR A 211 -3.42 5.57 -32.16
N ASP A 212 -4.28 6.54 -32.50
CA ASP A 212 -4.09 7.97 -32.24
C ASP A 212 -4.06 8.24 -30.73
N ALA A 213 -4.89 7.56 -29.94
CA ALA A 213 -4.85 7.64 -28.48
C ALA A 213 -3.51 7.15 -27.89
N ARG A 214 -2.89 6.11 -28.48
CA ARG A 214 -1.55 5.64 -28.07
C ARG A 214 -0.45 6.63 -28.48
N ILE A 215 -0.55 7.22 -29.66
CA ILE A 215 0.38 8.26 -30.13
C ILE A 215 0.31 9.48 -29.20
N LEU A 216 -0.89 9.94 -28.87
CA LEU A 216 -1.13 11.04 -27.94
C LEU A 216 -0.51 10.76 -26.56
N MET A 217 -0.73 9.57 -25.99
CA MET A 217 -0.11 9.14 -24.74
C MET A 217 1.42 9.14 -24.82
N SER A 218 2.00 8.66 -25.93
CA SER A 218 3.45 8.65 -26.10
C SER A 218 4.03 10.05 -26.18
N HIS A 219 3.35 11.00 -26.85
CA HIS A 219 3.79 12.39 -26.92
C HIS A 219 3.70 13.09 -25.57
N GLU A 220 2.60 12.91 -24.84
CA GLU A 220 2.40 13.53 -23.54
C GLU A 220 3.38 12.97 -22.50
N HIS A 221 3.60 11.65 -22.48
CA HIS A 221 4.62 11.02 -21.62
C HIS A 221 6.02 11.60 -21.91
N ARG A 222 6.39 11.76 -23.19
CA ARG A 222 7.69 12.33 -23.55
C ARG A 222 7.81 13.80 -23.11
N ALA A 223 6.73 14.57 -23.15
CA ALA A 223 6.71 15.97 -22.73
C ALA A 223 6.75 16.12 -21.20
N LEU A 224 6.02 15.27 -20.46
CA LEU A 224 6.00 15.26 -18.99
C LEU A 224 7.25 14.63 -18.36
N GLY A 225 7.85 13.64 -19.02
CA GLY A 225 8.91 12.80 -18.47
C GLY A 225 8.41 11.69 -17.54
N PHE A 226 7.09 11.56 -17.35
CA PHE A 226 6.43 10.50 -16.59
C PHE A 226 5.07 10.15 -17.21
N ARG A 227 4.50 9.02 -16.80
CA ARG A 227 3.22 8.54 -17.35
C ARG A 227 2.11 9.58 -17.12
N PRO A 228 1.31 9.95 -18.15
CA PRO A 228 0.22 10.91 -18.00
C PRO A 228 -0.69 10.57 -16.82
N PRO A 229 -1.03 11.54 -15.95
CA PRO A 229 -1.90 11.32 -14.81
C PRO A 229 -3.34 11.00 -15.27
N PRO A 230 -4.17 10.36 -14.42
CA PRO A 230 -5.59 10.21 -14.72
C PRO A 230 -6.26 11.59 -14.88
N GLY A 231 -7.17 11.72 -15.86
CA GLY A 231 -7.80 12.99 -16.21
C GLY A 231 -6.94 13.91 -17.11
N SER A 232 -5.77 13.45 -17.55
CA SER A 232 -5.05 14.05 -18.69
C SER A 232 -5.78 13.77 -20.00
N LEU A 233 -5.47 14.57 -21.03
CA LEU A 233 -6.04 14.38 -22.36
C LEU A 233 -5.69 13.00 -22.93
N ALA A 234 -4.47 12.51 -22.76
CA ALA A 234 -4.10 11.15 -23.17
C ALA A 234 -4.90 10.08 -22.42
N ALA A 235 -5.10 10.23 -21.10
CA ALA A 235 -5.88 9.27 -20.33
C ALA A 235 -7.35 9.25 -20.77
N GLU A 236 -7.95 10.43 -21.03
CA GLU A 236 -9.31 10.53 -21.54
C GLU A 236 -9.44 9.94 -22.96
N ALA A 237 -8.48 10.22 -23.84
CA ALA A 237 -8.42 9.63 -25.18
C ALA A 237 -8.33 8.11 -25.15
N GLN A 238 -7.53 7.53 -24.26
CA GLN A 238 -7.46 6.07 -24.08
C GLN A 238 -8.77 5.50 -23.56
N SER A 239 -9.43 6.19 -22.64
CA SER A 239 -10.75 5.78 -22.15
C SER A 239 -11.79 5.78 -23.27
N ALA A 240 -11.83 6.84 -24.09
CA ALA A 240 -12.74 6.93 -25.23
C ALA A 240 -12.45 5.86 -26.29
N ALA A 241 -11.19 5.64 -26.63
CA ALA A 241 -10.79 4.60 -27.58
C ALA A 241 -11.04 3.18 -27.07
N ALA A 242 -11.08 2.95 -25.75
CA ALA A 242 -11.48 1.65 -25.20
C ALA A 242 -12.96 1.36 -25.45
N HIS A 243 -13.80 2.40 -25.52
CA HIS A 243 -15.22 2.27 -25.89
C HIS A 243 -15.44 2.23 -27.41
N HIS A 244 -14.55 2.85 -28.19
CA HIS A 244 -14.63 2.96 -29.65
C HIS A 244 -13.27 2.67 -30.31
N PRO A 245 -12.81 1.40 -30.38
CA PRO A 245 -11.45 1.10 -30.82
C PRO A 245 -11.16 1.51 -32.27
N GLU A 246 -12.17 1.44 -33.14
CA GLU A 246 -12.08 1.80 -34.56
C GLU A 246 -12.20 3.33 -34.80
N GLY A 247 -12.68 4.10 -33.82
CA GLY A 247 -13.01 5.51 -34.00
C GLY A 247 -14.06 5.74 -35.09
N ASP A 248 -14.07 6.94 -35.69
CA ASP A 248 -14.90 7.27 -36.86
C ASP A 248 -14.19 6.95 -38.21
N GLY A 249 -13.03 6.28 -38.15
CA GLY A 249 -12.17 6.03 -39.30
C GLY A 249 -11.35 7.25 -39.76
N SER A 250 -11.55 8.44 -39.17
CA SER A 250 -10.71 9.59 -39.41
C SER A 250 -9.43 9.48 -38.57
N ARG A 251 -8.28 9.70 -39.22
CA ARG A 251 -7.00 9.83 -38.55
C ARG A 251 -6.71 11.29 -38.29
N VAL A 252 -6.34 11.60 -37.05
CA VAL A 252 -5.84 12.93 -36.70
C VAL A 252 -4.41 13.08 -37.22
N ASP A 253 -4.03 14.27 -37.69
CA ASP A 253 -2.66 14.53 -38.10
C ASP A 253 -1.68 14.39 -36.93
N ASP A 254 -0.57 13.66 -37.13
CA ASP A 254 0.42 13.39 -36.09
C ASP A 254 1.04 14.67 -35.51
N ASN A 255 1.22 15.73 -36.31
CA ASN A 255 1.74 17.00 -35.78
C ASN A 255 0.73 17.69 -34.87
N MET A 256 -0.56 17.60 -35.22
CA MET A 256 -1.65 18.11 -34.37
C MET A 256 -1.71 17.35 -33.04
N LEU A 257 -1.62 16.01 -33.06
CA LEU A 257 -1.55 15.20 -31.84
C LEU A 257 -0.37 15.59 -30.96
N ARG A 258 0.80 15.83 -31.57
CA ARG A 258 2.00 16.26 -30.86
C ARG A 258 1.84 17.64 -30.21
N GLU A 259 1.30 18.63 -30.94
CA GLU A 259 1.11 19.98 -30.40
C GLU A 259 0.15 19.95 -29.20
N VAL A 260 -0.97 19.25 -29.33
CA VAL A 260 -1.98 19.19 -28.28
C VAL A 260 -1.44 18.46 -27.04
N ALA A 261 -0.68 17.37 -27.23
CA ALA A 261 -0.03 16.66 -26.12
C ALA A 261 0.98 17.53 -25.36
N VAL A 262 1.79 18.33 -26.05
CA VAL A 262 2.74 19.25 -25.40
C VAL A 262 1.99 20.32 -24.60
N ARG A 263 0.91 20.89 -25.14
CA ARG A 263 0.10 21.89 -24.45
C ARG A 263 -0.58 21.33 -23.20
N ASP A 264 -1.10 20.11 -23.23
CA ASP A 264 -1.68 19.48 -22.04
C ASP A 264 -0.62 19.14 -20.99
N ALA A 265 0.56 18.68 -21.42
CA ALA A 265 1.69 18.45 -20.52
C ALA A 265 2.15 19.73 -19.79
N GLU A 266 2.22 20.86 -20.50
CA GLU A 266 2.51 22.18 -19.90
C GLU A 266 1.46 22.57 -18.86
N ARG A 267 0.17 22.36 -19.16
CA ARG A 267 -0.93 22.62 -18.22
C ARG A 267 -0.79 21.77 -16.95
N ILE A 268 -0.57 20.47 -17.10
CA ILE A 268 -0.42 19.53 -15.97
C ILE A 268 0.79 19.92 -15.12
N LYS A 269 1.89 20.35 -15.75
CA LYS A 269 3.07 20.81 -15.02
C LYS A 269 2.75 22.04 -14.18
N ALA A 270 2.05 23.02 -14.74
CA ALA A 270 1.61 24.21 -14.02
C ALA A 270 0.63 23.86 -12.88
N ASP A 271 -0.35 22.99 -13.12
CA ASP A 271 -1.32 22.54 -12.12
C ASP A 271 -0.61 21.84 -10.94
N ARG A 272 0.43 21.05 -11.23
CA ARG A 272 1.24 20.39 -10.20
C ARG A 272 2.05 21.38 -9.38
N GLU A 273 2.67 22.38 -10.00
CA GLU A 273 3.39 23.43 -9.28
C GLU A 273 2.45 24.21 -8.33
N ILE A 274 1.22 24.51 -8.77
CA ILE A 274 0.20 25.14 -7.93
C ILE A 274 -0.25 24.21 -6.79
N GLY A 275 -0.47 22.93 -7.09
CA GLY A 275 -0.87 21.93 -6.10
C GLY A 275 0.21 21.67 -5.04
N GLU A 276 1.48 21.65 -5.44
CA GLU A 276 2.61 21.49 -4.53
C GLU A 276 2.78 22.72 -3.63
N ALA A 277 2.57 23.94 -4.16
CA ALA A 277 2.56 25.16 -3.35
C ALA A 277 1.41 25.17 -2.32
N ALA A 278 0.20 24.80 -2.74
CA ALA A 278 -0.95 24.72 -1.84
C ALA A 278 -0.78 23.61 -0.77
N ALA A 279 -0.21 22.47 -1.15
CA ALA A 279 0.09 21.40 -0.20
C ALA A 279 1.16 21.81 0.82
N ALA A 280 2.19 22.56 0.39
CA ALA A 280 3.21 23.10 1.29
C ALA A 280 2.62 24.12 2.27
N GLU A 281 1.72 24.98 1.82
CA GLU A 281 1.02 25.94 2.67
C GLU A 281 0.18 25.23 3.74
N ILE A 282 -0.64 24.25 3.35
CA ILE A 282 -1.45 23.46 4.29
C ILE A 282 -0.54 22.76 5.32
N SER A 283 0.58 22.18 4.88
CA SER A 283 1.54 21.54 5.79
C SER A 283 2.19 22.55 6.76
N ALA A 284 2.41 23.79 6.33
CA ALA A 284 2.93 24.86 7.19
C ALA A 284 1.88 25.33 8.21
N SER A 285 0.62 25.48 7.80
CA SER A 285 -0.50 25.87 8.69
C SER A 285 -0.71 24.84 9.80
N VAL A 286 -0.75 23.55 9.45
CA VAL A 286 -0.91 22.45 10.42
C VAL A 286 0.25 22.41 11.42
N SER A 287 1.47 22.73 10.98
CA SER A 287 2.64 22.78 11.86
C SER A 287 2.65 23.99 12.81
N GLN A 288 2.03 25.11 12.42
CA GLN A 288 1.88 26.28 13.28
C GLN A 288 0.82 26.07 14.36
N GLU A 289 -0.31 25.44 14.02
CA GLU A 289 -1.39 25.18 14.96
C GLU A 289 -0.96 24.23 16.09
N ALA A 290 -0.13 23.23 15.79
CA ALA A 290 0.45 22.32 16.78
C ALA A 290 1.37 23.03 17.80
N LYS A 291 2.04 24.13 17.41
CA LYS A 291 2.91 24.89 18.34
C LYS A 291 2.10 25.79 19.28
N THR A 292 0.98 26.33 18.83
CA THR A 292 0.12 27.19 19.65
C THR A 292 -0.61 26.39 20.73
N GLN A 293 -1.09 25.17 20.43
CA GLN A 293 -1.78 24.33 21.41
C GLN A 293 -0.86 23.78 22.52
N GLY A 294 0.44 23.60 22.25
CA GLY A 294 1.41 23.18 23.28
C GLY A 294 1.76 24.27 24.29
N GLN A 295 1.56 25.55 23.95
CA GLN A 295 1.97 26.66 24.82
C GLN A 295 0.94 26.97 25.91
N GLU A 296 -0.35 26.77 25.65
CA GLU A 296 -1.42 26.97 26.65
C GLU A 296 -1.46 25.88 27.73
N GLN A 297 -1.02 24.65 27.43
CA GLN A 297 -0.95 23.59 28.44
C GLN A 297 0.19 23.79 29.46
N SER A 298 1.26 24.52 29.09
CA SER A 298 2.38 24.79 30.01
C SER A 298 2.09 25.87 31.05
N ALA A 299 1.05 26.69 30.86
CA ALA A 299 0.66 27.73 31.82
C ALA A 299 -0.23 27.19 32.95
N GLY A 300 -0.85 26.02 32.78
CA GLY A 300 -1.71 25.39 33.79
C GLY A 300 -0.98 24.57 34.86
N GLU A 301 0.30 24.20 34.64
CA GLU A 301 1.01 23.26 35.50
C GLU A 301 1.90 23.92 36.57
N ARG A 302 1.88 25.25 36.70
CA ARG A 302 2.61 25.99 37.76
C ARG A 302 1.79 26.32 39.01
N PHE A 303 0.67 25.62 39.27
CA PHE A 303 -0.15 25.86 40.47
C PHE A 303 -0.15 24.71 41.50
N LEU A 304 0.74 23.73 41.39
CA LEU A 304 0.84 22.61 42.35
C LEU A 304 2.22 22.44 43.00
N GLU A 305 3.07 23.47 42.99
CA GLU A 305 4.37 23.48 43.69
C GLU A 305 4.21 23.89 45.17
N GLY A 306 3.34 23.19 45.90
CA GLY A 306 3.06 23.46 47.31
C GLY A 306 2.64 22.25 48.16
N PHE A 307 2.72 21.01 47.63
CA PHE A 307 2.37 19.82 48.40
C PHE A 307 3.60 19.20 49.06
N ALA A 308 3.57 19.21 50.40
CA ALA A 308 4.59 18.69 51.29
C ALA A 308 4.90 17.19 51.05
N PRO A 309 6.17 16.77 51.21
CA PRO A 309 6.56 15.37 51.11
C PRO A 309 6.10 14.60 52.36
N GLY A 310 5.23 13.60 52.22
CA GLY A 310 4.93 12.77 53.39
C GLY A 310 3.83 11.71 53.33
N LYS A 311 3.15 11.43 52.21
CA LYS A 311 2.15 10.35 52.18
C LYS A 311 2.35 9.42 50.98
N SER A 312 2.66 8.16 51.30
CA SER A 312 2.88 7.09 50.35
C SER A 312 1.60 6.70 49.60
N PRO A 313 1.68 6.31 48.31
CA PRO A 313 0.51 6.04 47.47
C PRO A 313 -0.26 4.75 47.82
N VAL A 314 0.19 3.98 48.81
CA VAL A 314 -0.36 2.65 49.12
C VAL A 314 -1.67 2.72 49.93
N GLU A 315 -1.99 3.84 50.58
CA GLU A 315 -3.20 3.95 51.43
C GLU A 315 -4.47 4.46 50.72
N MET A 316 -4.39 4.97 49.49
CA MET A 316 -5.57 5.54 48.80
C MET A 316 -6.39 4.53 47.98
N ALA A 317 -6.00 3.26 47.95
CA ALA A 317 -6.67 2.24 47.14
C ALA A 317 -7.83 1.49 47.84
N ILE A 318 -8.08 1.72 49.14
CA ILE A 318 -9.01 0.86 49.92
C ILE A 318 -10.43 1.46 50.10
N LEU A 319 -10.70 2.66 49.58
CA LEU A 319 -11.98 3.36 49.86
C LEU A 319 -12.89 3.64 48.65
N LYS A 320 -12.69 2.96 47.51
CA LYS A 320 -13.50 3.20 46.30
C LYS A 320 -14.27 1.99 45.76
N GLU A 321 -14.58 1.03 46.63
CA GLU A 321 -15.40 -0.15 46.33
C GLU A 321 -16.72 -0.20 47.14
N LYS A 322 -17.37 0.94 47.40
CA LYS A 322 -18.63 0.94 48.18
C LYS A 322 -19.70 1.94 47.74
N SER A 323 -19.95 2.03 46.44
CA SER A 323 -21.11 2.77 45.94
C SER A 323 -21.41 2.43 44.48
N ARG A 324 -21.87 1.20 44.20
CA ARG A 324 -22.55 0.89 42.93
C ARG A 324 -23.50 -0.30 43.03
N ASP A 325 -24.29 -0.31 44.10
CA ASP A 325 -25.57 -1.02 44.14
C ASP A 325 -26.68 0.04 44.17
N GLU A 326 -27.84 -0.29 43.61
CA GLU A 326 -29.12 0.47 43.61
C GLU A 326 -29.35 1.48 42.46
N ALA A 327 -29.67 0.95 41.27
CA ALA A 327 -30.76 1.38 40.38
C ALA A 327 -30.78 0.40 39.20
N GLY A 328 -31.71 -0.54 39.06
CA GLY A 328 -33.16 -0.35 39.12
C GLY A 328 -33.64 0.20 37.78
N SER A 329 -34.21 -0.65 36.92
CA SER A 329 -35.33 -0.29 36.03
C SER A 329 -35.62 -1.44 35.06
N ASP A 330 -36.76 -2.07 35.30
CA ASP A 330 -37.53 -2.85 34.35
C ASP A 330 -37.67 -2.15 32.99
N GLY A 331 -37.66 -2.96 31.92
CA GLY A 331 -37.84 -2.51 30.55
C GLY A 331 -38.45 -3.62 29.70
N GLN A 332 -39.71 -3.93 29.98
CA GLN A 332 -40.59 -4.64 29.06
C GLN A 332 -40.73 -3.84 27.75
N GLY A 333 -40.64 -4.53 26.62
CA GLY A 333 -40.98 -4.02 25.29
C GLY A 333 -40.33 -4.93 24.26
N GLY A 334 -41.03 -5.77 23.53
CA GLY A 334 -42.28 -5.50 22.81
C GLY A 334 -42.03 -6.03 21.40
N VAL A 335 -42.32 -7.31 21.22
CA VAL A 335 -42.37 -7.98 19.91
C VAL A 335 -43.43 -7.30 19.05
N GLN A 336 -43.00 -6.52 18.05
CA GLN A 336 -43.84 -6.14 16.92
C GLN A 336 -43.27 -6.80 15.65
N SER A 337 -43.80 -7.99 15.39
CA SER A 337 -43.88 -8.57 14.06
C SER A 337 -44.69 -7.66 13.14
N GLN A 338 -44.03 -7.02 12.18
CA GLN A 338 -44.69 -6.45 11.02
C GLN A 338 -44.52 -7.39 9.83
N SER A 339 -45.61 -8.07 9.53
CA SER A 339 -45.91 -8.69 8.25
C SER A 339 -45.89 -7.63 7.15
N LEU A 340 -45.09 -7.84 6.11
CA LEU A 340 -45.29 -7.15 4.84
C LEU A 340 -45.77 -8.16 3.80
N ASN A 341 -47.07 -8.02 3.51
CA ASN A 341 -47.76 -8.53 2.33
C ASN A 341 -47.35 -7.74 1.08
N GLY A 342 -47.47 -8.39 -0.07
CA GLY A 342 -47.40 -7.84 -1.42
C GLY A 342 -46.75 -8.89 -2.31
N ASP A 343 -47.44 -9.80 -2.98
CA ASP A 343 -48.66 -9.73 -3.81
C ASP A 343 -48.49 -8.89 -5.09
N SER A 344 -48.69 -9.60 -6.21
CA SER A 344 -48.80 -9.24 -7.64
C SER A 344 -47.54 -8.86 -8.43
#